data_AF-A0A957Z8V2-F1
#
_entry.id   AF-A0A957Z8V2-F1
#
_cell.length_a   1.000
_cell.length_b   1.000
_cell.length_c   1.000
_cell.angle_alpha   90.00
_cell.angle_beta   90.00
_cell.angle_gamma   90.00
#
_symmetry.space_group_name_H-M   'P 1'
#
loop_
_entity.id
_entity.type
_entity.pdbx_description
1 polymer ?
#
loop_
_entity_poly.entity_id
_entity_poly.type
_entity_poly.pdbx_seq_one_letter_code
_entity_poly.pdbx_strand_id
1 'polypeptide(L)'
;APQWGIPPSLLSQTGRSAVAVPDPETFGPQWKTREWTAHEDASALVAAQRALLEQMYARGSEFVEQVGRSALQNYDMLRAVLETPYSPSAAYLTADTHVADYGHLGHSLQTVAQLAKASVANPLRVATIDVGGGYDTHDNQGVVDWNGNSRYCRLVTNLANNIKAFCDDMNADPAWRGRFVVVMLSEFGRVLYQNDSGGTDHGAGNILLVAGSAGNIRGGQIYGEWPGLQTLGFNDGLPITTDYRRVLADILTARMGIGAPQINTAIFPGLNYTGGLGIGVAR
;
A
#
# COMPACT_ATOMS: atom_id res chain seq x y z
N ALA A 1 -2.95 -10.46 16.69
CA ALA A 1 -2.62 -10.36 18.13
C ALA A 1 -2.64 -8.88 18.52
N PRO A 2 -3.17 -8.47 19.67
CA PRO A 2 -2.96 -7.11 20.14
C PRO A 2 -1.45 -6.86 20.23
N GLN A 3 -0.97 -5.82 19.54
CA GLN A 3 0.44 -5.47 19.53
C GLN A 3 0.77 -4.79 20.85
N TRP A 4 1.30 -5.55 21.80
CA TRP A 4 1.76 -4.99 23.07
C TRP A 4 3.20 -4.49 22.89
N GLY A 5 3.38 -3.16 22.84
CA GLY A 5 4.70 -2.51 22.70
C GLY A 5 4.88 -1.81 21.35
N ILE A 6 6.12 -1.42 21.04
CA ILE A 6 6.47 -0.87 19.72
C ILE A 6 6.32 -1.99 18.67
N PRO A 7 5.79 -1.69 17.46
CA PRO A 7 5.66 -2.68 16.38
C PRO A 7 6.94 -3.52 16.25
N PRO A 8 6.87 -4.86 16.34
CA PRO A 8 8.06 -5.73 16.27
C PRO A 8 8.89 -5.51 15.02
N SER A 9 8.24 -5.02 13.97
CA SER A 9 8.83 -4.74 12.68
C SER A 9 9.82 -3.55 12.71
N LEU A 10 9.80 -2.73 13.78
CA LEU A 10 10.79 -1.68 14.07
C LEU A 10 12.05 -2.20 14.76
N LEU A 11 12.04 -3.44 15.27
CA LEU A 11 13.20 -4.09 15.89
C LEU A 11 14.19 -4.47 14.78
N SER A 12 15.25 -3.69 14.61
CA SER A 12 16.28 -3.96 13.62
C SER A 12 17.64 -3.48 14.10
N GLN A 13 18.69 -4.29 13.87
CA GLN A 13 20.07 -3.87 14.05
C GLN A 13 20.63 -3.19 12.79
N THR A 14 19.95 -3.34 11.66
CA THR A 14 20.46 -2.91 10.34
C THR A 14 19.76 -1.66 9.82
N GLY A 15 18.80 -1.11 10.58
CA GLY A 15 17.93 0.00 10.15
C GLY A 15 16.92 -0.39 9.06
N ARG A 16 16.92 -1.65 8.61
CA ARG A 16 15.92 -2.19 7.67
C ARG A 16 14.75 -2.71 8.50
N SER A 17 13.66 -1.97 8.45
CA SER A 17 12.44 -2.25 9.21
C SER A 17 11.25 -2.16 8.26
N ALA A 18 10.39 -3.18 8.26
CA ALA A 18 9.04 -3.02 7.74
C ALA A 18 8.22 -2.36 8.86
N VAL A 19 7.22 -1.54 8.56
CA VAL A 19 6.39 -0.94 9.62
C VAL A 19 4.95 -0.97 9.16
N ALA A 20 4.10 -1.54 10.01
CA ALA A 20 2.66 -1.38 9.86
C ALA A 20 2.25 -0.07 10.56
N VAL A 21 1.54 0.78 9.84
CA VAL A 21 0.89 1.98 10.38
C VAL A 21 -0.61 1.76 10.19
N PRO A 22 -1.30 1.10 11.15
CA PRO A 22 -2.73 0.80 11.00
C PRO A 22 -3.60 2.05 10.98
N ASP A 23 -3.19 3.05 11.76
CA ASP A 23 -3.83 4.34 11.87
C ASP A 23 -2.74 5.40 12.18
N PRO A 24 -2.53 6.38 11.29
CA PRO A 24 -1.56 7.45 11.50
C PRO A 24 -1.84 8.31 12.74
N GLU A 25 -3.11 8.53 13.09
CA GLU A 25 -3.51 9.41 14.20
C GLU A 25 -3.21 8.77 15.56
N THR A 26 -3.29 7.44 15.61
CA THR A 26 -3.07 6.68 16.85
C THR A 26 -1.77 5.88 16.84
N PHE A 27 -0.86 6.14 15.89
CA PHE A 27 0.40 5.42 15.75
C PHE A 27 1.28 5.55 17.01
N GLY A 28 1.48 4.44 17.71
CA GLY A 28 2.10 4.44 19.03
C GLY A 28 2.36 3.04 19.57
N PRO A 29 3.21 2.91 20.61
CA PRO A 29 3.03 1.80 21.54
C PRO A 29 1.58 1.88 22.03
N GLN A 30 0.82 0.81 21.81
CA GLN A 30 -0.56 0.75 22.27
C GLN A 30 -0.73 -0.42 23.23
N TRP A 31 -0.59 -0.14 24.51
CA TRP A 31 -1.19 -1.02 25.51
C TRP A 31 -2.63 -0.59 25.70
N LYS A 32 -3.57 -1.39 25.17
CA LYS A 32 -4.99 -1.23 25.45
C LYS A 32 -5.23 -1.58 26.92
N THR A 33 -5.15 -0.60 27.80
CA THR A 33 -5.69 -0.70 29.16
C THR A 33 -7.19 -0.46 29.12
N ARG A 34 -7.92 -0.89 30.15
CA ARG A 34 -9.39 -0.76 30.24
C ARG A 34 -9.87 0.71 30.33
N GLU A 35 -8.94 1.64 30.54
CA GLU A 35 -9.15 3.09 30.73
C GLU A 35 -8.85 3.91 29.45
N TRP A 36 -8.78 3.28 28.28
CA TRP A 36 -8.46 3.93 27.00
C TRP A 36 -9.57 4.86 26.45
N THR A 37 -10.43 5.38 27.33
CA THR A 37 -11.63 6.16 26.99
C THR A 37 -11.70 7.47 27.79
N ALA A 38 -10.75 8.36 27.53
CA ALA A 38 -10.98 9.80 27.49
C ALA A 38 -9.83 10.41 26.66
N HIS A 39 -10.14 11.11 25.58
CA HIS A 39 -9.14 11.67 24.66
C HIS A 39 -8.16 12.67 25.34
N GLU A 40 -8.48 13.12 26.55
CA GLU A 40 -7.82 14.22 27.26
C GLU A 40 -6.35 13.92 27.62
N ASP A 41 -5.98 12.65 27.87
CA ASP A 41 -4.62 12.26 28.32
C ASP A 41 -3.87 11.29 27.37
N ALA A 42 -4.36 11.08 26.14
CA ALA A 42 -3.80 10.10 25.22
C ALA A 42 -2.30 10.33 24.93
N SER A 43 -1.89 11.60 24.75
CA SER A 43 -0.49 11.96 24.51
C SER A 43 0.43 11.61 25.70
N ALA A 44 -0.03 11.89 26.93
CA ALA A 44 0.69 11.59 28.16
C ALA A 44 0.84 10.08 28.38
N LEU A 45 -0.21 9.31 28.10
CA LEU A 45 -0.18 7.85 28.18
C LEU A 45 0.83 7.25 27.19
N VAL A 46 0.83 7.71 25.93
CA VAL A 46 1.78 7.19 24.94
C VAL A 46 3.22 7.56 25.31
N ALA A 47 3.45 8.77 25.85
CA ALA A 47 4.77 9.17 26.37
C ALA A 47 5.23 8.29 27.54
N ALA A 48 4.33 7.97 28.48
CA ALA A 48 4.63 7.09 29.60
C ALA A 48 4.94 5.66 29.15
N GLN A 49 4.18 5.13 28.19
CA GLN A 49 4.44 3.80 27.60
C GLN A 49 5.78 3.74 26.88
N ARG A 50 6.13 4.78 26.12
CA ARG A 50 7.44 4.89 25.46
C ARG A 50 8.59 4.95 26.48
N ALA A 51 8.44 5.71 27.57
CA ALA A 51 9.45 5.78 28.64
C ALA A 51 9.63 4.43 29.36
N LEU A 52 8.54 3.70 29.59
CA LEU A 52 8.61 2.37 30.20
C LEU A 52 9.31 1.36 29.28
N LEU A 53 9.05 1.38 27.97
CA LEU A 53 9.75 0.52 27.01
C LEU A 53 11.26 0.79 27.01
N GLU A 54 11.69 2.05 27.09
CA GLU A 54 13.11 2.40 27.21
C GLU A 54 13.74 1.79 28.47
N GLN A 55 13.07 1.90 29.62
CA GLN A 55 13.54 1.28 30.86
C GLN A 55 13.61 -0.25 30.77
N MET A 56 12.66 -0.88 30.08
CA MET A 56 12.65 -2.33 29.88
C MET A 56 13.82 -2.78 28.99
N TYR A 57 14.07 -2.09 27.87
CA TYR A 57 15.19 -2.43 26.99
C TYR A 57 16.55 -2.18 27.63
N ALA A 58 16.69 -1.13 28.46
CA ALA A 58 17.92 -0.82 29.18
C ALA A 58 18.29 -1.87 30.25
N ARG A 59 17.36 -2.74 30.65
CA ARG A 59 17.61 -3.86 31.58
C ARG A 59 17.89 -5.20 30.86
N GLY A 60 17.86 -5.20 29.54
CA GLY A 60 18.11 -6.38 28.71
C GLY A 60 19.59 -6.72 28.57
N SER A 61 19.89 -7.76 27.79
CA SER A 61 21.25 -8.00 27.29
C SER A 61 21.65 -6.90 26.29
N GLU A 62 22.94 -6.77 25.98
CA GLU A 62 23.47 -5.80 25.00
C GLU A 62 22.69 -5.85 23.67
N PHE A 63 22.38 -7.06 23.19
CA PHE A 63 21.57 -7.25 21.99
C PHE A 63 20.17 -6.62 22.12
N VAL A 64 19.46 -6.91 23.22
CA VAL A 64 18.11 -6.39 23.48
C VAL A 64 18.13 -4.88 23.63
N GLU A 65 19.14 -4.34 24.31
CA GLU A 65 19.31 -2.90 24.45
C GLU A 65 19.52 -2.22 23.10
N GLN A 66 20.42 -2.73 22.25
CA GLN A 66 20.70 -2.17 20.93
C GLN A 66 19.46 -2.20 20.03
N VAL A 67 18.77 -3.34 19.95
CA VAL A 67 17.58 -3.50 19.11
C VAL A 67 16.43 -2.62 19.64
N GLY A 68 16.27 -2.55 20.97
CA GLY A 68 15.27 -1.71 21.62
C GLY A 68 15.50 -0.21 21.40
N ARG A 69 16.74 0.26 21.52
CA ARG A 69 17.11 1.65 21.20
C ARG A 69 16.83 1.99 19.73
N SER A 70 17.19 1.11 18.79
CA SER A 70 16.91 1.34 17.38
C SER A 70 15.39 1.40 17.10
N ALA A 71 14.60 0.53 17.72
CA ALA A 71 13.15 0.54 17.57
C ALA A 71 12.52 1.83 18.12
N LEU A 72 12.98 2.32 19.28
CA LEU A 72 12.56 3.60 19.85
C LEU A 72 12.92 4.78 18.94
N GLN A 73 14.13 4.80 18.39
CA GLN A 73 14.57 5.84 17.45
C GLN A 73 13.73 5.86 16.17
N ASN A 74 13.48 4.69 15.58
CA ASN A 74 12.64 4.58 14.39
C ASN A 74 11.18 4.97 14.69
N TYR A 75 10.67 4.60 15.88
CA TYR A 75 9.37 5.03 16.36
C TYR A 75 9.27 6.55 16.50
N ASP A 76 10.20 7.17 17.24
CA ASP A 76 10.24 8.61 17.46
C ASP A 76 10.35 9.38 16.13
N MET A 77 11.16 8.87 15.19
CA MET A 77 11.30 9.43 13.83
C MET A 77 9.98 9.38 13.05
N LEU A 78 9.32 8.21 13.00
CA LEU A 78 8.05 8.07 12.27
C LEU A 78 6.95 8.91 12.89
N ARG A 79 6.84 8.90 14.22
CA ARG A 79 5.87 9.71 14.95
C ARG A 79 6.05 11.19 14.65
N ALA A 80 7.29 11.70 14.68
CA ALA A 80 7.57 13.09 14.34
C ALA A 80 7.11 13.46 12.92
N VAL A 81 7.26 12.55 11.96
CA VAL A 81 6.75 12.77 10.59
C VAL A 81 5.23 12.82 10.58
N LEU A 82 4.56 11.85 11.22
CA LEU A 82 3.09 11.74 11.22
C LEU A 82 2.41 12.91 11.96
N GLU A 83 3.02 13.43 13.03
CA GLU A 83 2.53 14.59 13.79
C GLU A 83 2.81 15.93 13.09
N THR A 84 3.70 15.95 12.10
CA THR A 84 3.96 17.16 11.29
C THR A 84 2.79 17.38 10.33
N PRO A 85 2.12 18.55 10.37
CA PRO A 85 1.04 18.83 9.43
C PRO A 85 1.48 18.67 7.97
N TYR A 86 0.73 17.86 7.22
CA TYR A 86 0.98 17.61 5.80
C TYR A 86 -0.14 18.20 4.94
N SER A 87 0.22 19.14 4.07
CA SER A 87 -0.70 19.74 3.12
C SER A 87 -0.41 19.19 1.73
N PRO A 88 -1.20 18.23 1.22
CA PRO A 88 -0.95 17.65 -0.09
C PRO A 88 -1.21 18.65 -1.21
N SER A 89 -0.51 18.49 -2.34
CA SER A 89 -0.71 19.34 -3.52
C SER A 89 -1.97 18.96 -4.33
N ALA A 90 -2.59 17.83 -4.01
CA ALA A 90 -3.84 17.36 -4.59
C ALA A 90 -4.79 16.85 -3.48
N ALA A 91 -6.09 16.97 -3.72
CA ALA A 91 -7.10 16.54 -2.75
C ALA A 91 -7.32 15.02 -2.83
N TYR A 92 -6.96 14.32 -1.76
CA TYR A 92 -7.35 12.93 -1.54
C TYR A 92 -8.81 12.88 -1.07
N LEU A 93 -9.52 11.80 -1.40
CA LEU A 93 -10.88 11.57 -0.91
C LEU A 93 -10.80 10.99 0.50
N THR A 94 -10.70 11.86 1.50
CA THR A 94 -10.58 11.51 2.92
C THR A 94 -11.87 11.70 3.72
N ALA A 95 -12.84 12.45 3.19
CA ALA A 95 -14.09 12.72 3.89
C ALA A 95 -15.08 11.54 3.80
N ASP A 96 -15.48 11.04 4.97
CA ASP A 96 -16.25 9.82 5.24
C ASP A 96 -17.57 9.67 4.44
N THR A 97 -18.36 10.74 4.28
CA THR A 97 -19.79 10.61 3.94
C THR A 97 -20.12 10.31 2.47
N HIS A 98 -19.15 10.34 1.56
CA HIS A 98 -19.42 10.23 0.11
C HIS A 98 -18.54 9.23 -0.64
N VAL A 99 -17.68 8.49 0.07
CA VAL A 99 -16.66 7.63 -0.54
C VAL A 99 -16.95 6.16 -0.20
N ALA A 100 -16.62 5.25 -1.12
CA ALA A 100 -17.01 3.84 -1.03
C ALA A 100 -16.38 3.08 0.16
N ASP A 101 -15.24 3.57 0.64
CA ASP A 101 -14.40 2.98 1.68
C ASP A 101 -14.25 3.91 2.90
N TYR A 102 -15.16 4.87 3.08
CA TYR A 102 -15.11 5.83 4.19
C TYR A 102 -13.80 6.63 4.27
N GLY A 103 -13.13 6.82 3.12
CA GLY A 103 -11.90 7.63 3.00
C GLY A 103 -10.60 6.91 3.35
N HIS A 104 -10.66 5.62 3.69
CA HIS A 104 -9.49 4.85 4.16
C HIS A 104 -8.33 4.81 3.15
N LEU A 105 -8.61 4.58 1.86
CA LEU A 105 -7.58 4.60 0.82
C LEU A 105 -6.96 5.99 0.67
N GLY A 106 -7.78 7.04 0.72
CA GLY A 106 -7.32 8.42 0.62
C GLY A 106 -6.36 8.77 1.74
N HIS A 107 -6.72 8.45 2.99
CA HIS A 107 -5.85 8.63 4.14
C HIS A 107 -4.54 7.83 4.01
N SER A 108 -4.63 6.56 3.61
CA SER A 108 -3.46 5.69 3.47
C SER A 108 -2.47 6.23 2.43
N LEU A 109 -2.95 6.66 1.26
CA LEU A 109 -2.10 7.24 0.22
C LEU A 109 -1.53 8.59 0.62
N GLN A 110 -2.30 9.43 1.32
CA GLN A 110 -1.82 10.69 1.89
C GLN A 110 -0.69 10.46 2.89
N THR A 111 -0.82 9.48 3.79
CA THR A 111 0.22 9.10 4.74
C THR A 111 1.48 8.57 4.03
N VAL A 112 1.31 7.74 2.99
CA VAL A 112 2.46 7.29 2.18
C VAL A 112 3.17 8.47 1.52
N ALA A 113 2.44 9.45 0.97
CA ALA A 113 3.03 10.64 0.38
C ALA A 113 3.79 11.49 1.42
N GLN A 114 3.20 11.69 2.61
CA GLN A 114 3.83 12.39 3.74
C GLN A 114 5.14 11.70 4.16
N LEU A 115 5.11 10.38 4.39
CA LEU A 115 6.28 9.58 4.75
C LEU A 115 7.35 9.58 3.66
N ALA A 116 6.95 9.53 2.39
CA ALA A 116 7.87 9.58 1.26
C ALA A 116 8.57 10.95 1.15
N LYS A 117 7.82 12.04 1.30
CA LYS A 117 8.35 13.41 1.22
C LYS A 117 9.12 13.84 2.46
N ALA A 118 8.95 13.14 3.58
CA ALA A 118 9.72 13.40 4.79
C ALA A 118 11.22 13.14 4.56
N SER A 119 12.04 14.13 4.90
CA SER A 119 13.50 14.01 4.86
C SER A 119 14.01 13.29 6.09
N VAL A 120 13.87 11.96 6.11
CA VAL A 120 14.29 11.09 7.21
C VAL A 120 15.54 10.27 6.86
N ALA A 121 16.28 9.85 7.88
CA ALA A 121 17.52 9.07 7.71
C ALA A 121 17.30 7.74 6.97
N ASN A 122 16.14 7.10 7.19
CA ASN A 122 15.72 5.86 6.53
C ASN A 122 14.51 6.14 5.62
N PRO A 123 14.72 6.55 4.36
CA PRO A 123 13.63 6.94 3.48
C PRO A 123 12.76 5.75 3.08
N LEU A 124 11.47 6.00 2.89
CA LEU A 124 10.51 5.02 2.39
C LEU A 124 10.96 4.48 1.02
N ARG A 125 11.00 3.15 0.90
CA ARG A 125 11.35 2.45 -0.36
C ARG A 125 10.17 1.74 -0.99
N VAL A 126 9.36 1.10 -0.16
CA VAL A 126 8.18 0.32 -0.55
C VAL A 126 7.10 0.58 0.48
N ALA A 127 5.88 0.81 0.03
CA ALA A 127 4.68 0.84 0.85
C ALA A 127 3.66 -0.11 0.25
N THR A 128 2.91 -0.79 1.13
CA THR A 128 1.81 -1.66 0.76
C THR A 128 0.55 -1.14 1.44
N ILE A 129 -0.50 -0.93 0.66
CA ILE A 129 -1.81 -0.52 1.17
C ILE A 129 -2.78 -1.64 0.83
N ASP A 130 -3.49 -2.11 1.84
CA ASP A 130 -4.70 -2.89 1.64
C ASP A 130 -5.85 -1.89 1.41
N VAL A 131 -6.52 -1.98 0.27
CA VAL A 131 -7.63 -1.08 -0.09
C VAL A 131 -8.89 -1.43 0.70
N GLY A 132 -8.88 -2.53 1.47
CA GLY A 132 -9.96 -2.98 2.31
C GLY A 132 -11.00 -3.79 1.54
N GLY A 133 -12.19 -3.89 2.14
CA GLY A 133 -13.29 -4.70 1.62
C GLY A 133 -14.14 -4.03 0.54
N GLY A 134 -15.09 -4.78 0.01
CA GLY A 134 -16.11 -4.25 -0.92
C GLY A 134 -15.95 -4.70 -2.36
N TYR A 135 -14.75 -5.11 -2.78
CA TYR A 135 -14.49 -5.63 -4.13
C TYR A 135 -14.91 -7.07 -4.32
N ASP A 136 -15.15 -7.81 -3.24
CA ASP A 136 -15.65 -9.18 -3.28
C ASP A 136 -17.18 -9.25 -3.34
N THR A 137 -17.73 -8.92 -4.51
CA THR A 137 -19.17 -8.83 -4.75
C THR A 137 -19.71 -10.08 -5.44
N HIS A 138 -20.20 -11.05 -4.67
CA HIS A 138 -20.97 -12.20 -5.18
C HIS A 138 -22.45 -11.88 -5.39
N ASP A 139 -22.89 -10.74 -4.90
CA ASP A 139 -24.24 -10.21 -5.03
C ASP A 139 -24.18 -8.68 -5.16
N ASN A 140 -25.30 -8.10 -5.60
CA ASN A 140 -25.51 -6.64 -5.60
C ASN A 140 -24.28 -5.82 -6.04
N GLN A 141 -23.58 -6.28 -7.07
CA GLN A 141 -22.39 -5.61 -7.62
C GLN A 141 -22.79 -4.29 -8.30
N GLY A 142 -24.05 -4.25 -8.76
CA GLY A 142 -24.66 -3.12 -9.43
C GLY A 142 -24.48 -3.20 -10.94
N VAL A 143 -24.97 -2.16 -11.62
CA VAL A 143 -24.85 -2.01 -13.07
C VAL A 143 -23.75 -1.02 -13.41
N VAL A 144 -23.24 -1.07 -14.64
CA VAL A 144 -22.35 -0.02 -15.14
C VAL A 144 -23.14 1.29 -15.17
N ASP A 145 -22.78 2.20 -14.27
CA ASP A 145 -23.31 3.55 -14.19
C ASP A 145 -22.14 4.54 -14.25
N TRP A 146 -22.08 5.34 -15.32
CA TRP A 146 -21.05 6.35 -15.51
C TRP A 146 -21.18 7.55 -14.56
N ASN A 147 -22.32 7.69 -13.87
CA ASN A 147 -22.45 8.63 -12.75
C ASN A 147 -21.85 8.07 -11.45
N GLY A 148 -21.40 6.81 -11.47
CA GLY A 148 -20.65 6.21 -10.38
C GLY A 148 -21.50 5.80 -9.18
N ASN A 149 -22.82 5.65 -9.29
CA ASN A 149 -23.67 5.40 -8.12
C ASN A 149 -23.76 3.92 -7.70
N SER A 150 -23.55 3.00 -8.64
CA SER A 150 -23.56 1.56 -8.36
C SER A 150 -22.39 1.14 -7.45
N ARG A 151 -22.60 0.13 -6.60
CA ARG A 151 -21.62 -0.36 -5.61
C ARG A 151 -20.21 -0.49 -6.18
N TYR A 152 -20.05 -1.26 -7.26
CA TYR A 152 -18.73 -1.48 -7.86
C TYR A 152 -18.16 -0.22 -8.55
N CYS A 153 -19.02 0.57 -9.21
CA CYS A 153 -18.60 1.83 -9.84
C CYS A 153 -18.08 2.84 -8.80
N ARG A 154 -18.69 2.92 -7.61
CA ARG A 154 -18.21 3.75 -6.50
C ARG A 154 -16.81 3.34 -6.05
N LEU A 155 -16.55 2.03 -5.94
CA LEU A 155 -15.24 1.50 -5.56
C LEU A 155 -14.16 1.84 -6.60
N VAL A 156 -14.43 1.58 -7.88
CA VAL A 156 -13.49 1.88 -8.97
C VAL A 156 -13.25 3.40 -9.11
N THR A 157 -14.30 4.21 -8.97
CA THR A 157 -14.19 5.68 -8.97
C THR A 157 -13.33 6.17 -7.80
N ASN A 158 -13.54 5.61 -6.61
CA ASN A 158 -12.73 5.92 -5.44
C ASN A 158 -11.25 5.59 -5.66
N LEU A 159 -10.96 4.37 -6.12
CA LEU A 159 -9.60 3.94 -6.44
C LEU A 159 -8.95 4.88 -7.47
N ALA A 160 -9.63 5.15 -8.59
CA ALA A 160 -9.10 5.99 -9.65
C ALA A 160 -8.80 7.42 -9.18
N ASN A 161 -9.72 8.04 -8.44
CA ASN A 161 -9.56 9.42 -7.96
C ASN A 161 -8.42 9.54 -6.94
N ASN A 162 -8.32 8.59 -6.00
CA ASN A 162 -7.27 8.62 -4.98
C ASN A 162 -5.87 8.30 -5.57
N ILE A 163 -5.77 7.37 -6.52
CA ILE A 163 -4.51 7.10 -7.23
C ILE A 163 -4.08 8.31 -8.06
N LYS A 164 -5.04 8.99 -8.71
CA LYS A 164 -4.76 10.25 -9.41
C LYS A 164 -4.26 11.32 -8.43
N ALA A 165 -4.94 11.52 -7.31
CA ALA A 165 -4.53 12.47 -6.28
C ALA A 165 -3.11 12.18 -5.77
N PHE A 166 -2.79 10.92 -5.50
CA PHE A 166 -1.44 10.50 -5.13
C PHE A 166 -0.40 10.85 -6.20
N CYS A 167 -0.69 10.53 -7.47
CA CYS A 167 0.22 10.83 -8.57
C CYS A 167 0.44 12.34 -8.74
N ASP A 168 -0.61 13.15 -8.65
CA ASP A 168 -0.53 14.60 -8.77
C ASP A 168 0.26 15.21 -7.61
N ASP A 169 -0.02 14.77 -6.38
CA ASP A 169 0.67 15.21 -5.18
C ASP A 169 2.18 14.89 -5.22
N MET A 170 2.54 13.67 -5.63
CA MET A 170 3.94 13.27 -5.74
C MET A 170 4.67 13.92 -6.92
N ASN A 171 4.00 14.19 -8.04
CA ASN A 171 4.61 14.86 -9.20
C ASN A 171 4.78 16.38 -9.02
N ALA A 172 3.99 17.00 -8.14
CA ALA A 172 4.13 18.40 -7.78
C ALA A 172 5.47 18.68 -7.08
N ASP A 173 5.98 17.71 -6.32
CA ASP A 173 7.30 17.77 -5.68
C ASP A 173 8.43 17.42 -6.69
N PRO A 174 9.35 18.36 -7.00
CA PRO A 174 10.48 18.10 -7.88
C PRO A 174 11.38 16.94 -7.42
N ALA A 175 11.48 16.69 -6.11
CA ALA A 175 12.31 15.61 -5.56
C ALA A 175 11.74 14.23 -5.84
N TRP A 176 10.43 14.13 -6.13
CA TRP A 176 9.70 12.89 -6.37
C TRP A 176 9.26 12.68 -7.82
N ARG A 177 9.28 13.75 -8.62
CA ARG A 177 9.13 13.65 -10.07
C ARG A 177 10.17 12.69 -10.64
N GLY A 178 9.70 11.68 -11.36
CA GLY A 178 10.51 10.63 -11.92
C GLY A 178 10.95 9.55 -10.91
N ARG A 179 10.33 9.39 -9.72
CA ARG A 179 10.86 8.47 -8.70
C ARG A 179 9.92 7.42 -8.12
N PHE A 180 8.61 7.48 -8.39
CA PHE A 180 7.64 6.54 -7.84
C PHE A 180 6.90 5.73 -8.91
N VAL A 181 6.46 4.54 -8.51
CA VAL A 181 5.58 3.62 -9.26
C VAL A 181 4.55 3.09 -8.28
N VAL A 182 3.30 3.01 -8.72
CA VAL A 182 2.18 2.45 -7.95
C VAL A 182 1.66 1.24 -8.71
N VAL A 183 1.56 0.11 -8.02
CA VAL A 183 1.00 -1.13 -8.57
C VAL A 183 -0.28 -1.44 -7.81
N MET A 184 -1.38 -1.61 -8.54
CA MET A 184 -2.65 -2.10 -8.00
C MET A 184 -2.85 -3.52 -8.51
N LEU A 185 -2.97 -4.45 -7.58
CA LEU A 185 -3.12 -5.88 -7.85
C LEU A 185 -4.24 -6.44 -6.97
N SER A 186 -4.86 -7.51 -7.46
CA SER A 186 -5.92 -8.25 -6.76
C SER A 186 -5.49 -9.72 -6.67
N GLU A 187 -5.88 -10.39 -5.59
CA GLU A 187 -5.61 -11.82 -5.41
C GLU A 187 -6.51 -12.72 -6.27
N PHE A 188 -7.67 -12.20 -6.67
CA PHE A 188 -8.62 -12.89 -7.54
C PHE A 188 -8.99 -12.04 -8.77
N GLY A 189 -9.38 -12.73 -9.83
CA GLY A 189 -10.13 -12.19 -10.96
C GLY A 189 -11.62 -12.33 -10.77
N ARG A 190 -12.40 -11.94 -11.77
CA ARG A 190 -13.86 -12.14 -11.81
C ARG A 190 -14.24 -12.91 -13.07
N VAL A 191 -15.26 -13.76 -12.97
CA VAL A 191 -15.87 -14.39 -14.14
C VAL A 191 -16.54 -13.32 -15.02
N LEU A 192 -16.64 -13.58 -16.33
CA LEU A 192 -17.17 -12.59 -17.26
C LEU A 192 -18.66 -12.31 -17.03
N TYR A 193 -19.46 -13.35 -16.73
CA TYR A 193 -20.91 -13.23 -16.65
C TYR A 193 -21.39 -13.04 -15.21
N GLN A 194 -22.49 -12.30 -15.10
CA GLN A 194 -23.18 -12.09 -13.83
C GLN A 194 -23.86 -13.38 -13.37
N ASN A 195 -23.77 -13.66 -12.07
CA ASN A 195 -24.52 -14.74 -11.42
C ASN A 195 -25.97 -14.32 -11.12
N ASP A 196 -26.78 -15.29 -10.69
CA ASP A 196 -28.21 -15.08 -10.40
C ASP A 196 -28.47 -14.10 -9.24
N SER A 197 -27.47 -13.83 -8.41
CA SER A 197 -27.54 -12.93 -7.25
C SER A 197 -27.18 -11.48 -7.57
N GLY A 198 -26.90 -11.13 -8.83
CA GLY A 198 -26.55 -9.76 -9.17
C GLY A 198 -25.08 -9.39 -8.98
N GLY A 199 -24.20 -10.39 -8.85
CA GLY A 199 -22.75 -10.20 -8.74
C GLY A 199 -21.97 -11.05 -9.73
N THR A 200 -20.65 -11.16 -9.54
CA THR A 200 -19.80 -12.08 -10.32
C THR A 200 -18.93 -12.88 -9.36
N ASP A 201 -18.79 -14.16 -9.62
CA ASP A 201 -17.93 -15.05 -8.83
C ASP A 201 -16.44 -14.86 -9.16
N HIS A 202 -15.59 -15.53 -8.39
CA HIS A 202 -14.14 -15.45 -8.55
C HIS A 202 -13.69 -16.10 -9.86
N GLY A 203 -12.82 -15.41 -10.57
CA GLY A 203 -12.13 -15.89 -11.76
C GLY A 203 -10.62 -15.98 -11.55
N ALA A 204 -9.93 -16.66 -12.46
CA ALA A 204 -8.49 -16.88 -12.35
C ALA A 204 -7.66 -15.62 -12.67
N GLY A 205 -7.80 -15.07 -13.88
CA GLY A 205 -7.04 -13.91 -14.34
C GLY A 205 -7.71 -12.57 -14.02
N ASN A 206 -6.88 -11.55 -13.84
CA ASN A 206 -7.31 -10.16 -13.65
C ASN A 206 -6.34 -9.21 -14.38
N ILE A 207 -6.72 -7.94 -14.46
CA ILE A 207 -5.81 -6.86 -14.84
C ILE A 207 -4.99 -6.41 -13.61
N LEU A 208 -3.70 -6.18 -13.83
CA LEU A 208 -2.82 -5.51 -12.89
C LEU A 208 -2.56 -4.11 -13.42
N LEU A 209 -2.96 -3.08 -12.66
CA LEU A 209 -2.83 -1.69 -13.08
C LEU A 209 -1.52 -1.12 -12.55
N VAL A 210 -0.79 -0.42 -13.41
CA VAL A 210 0.44 0.28 -13.04
C VAL A 210 0.27 1.77 -13.33
N ALA A 211 0.45 2.58 -12.30
CA ALA A 211 0.55 4.03 -12.40
C ALA A 211 1.92 4.48 -11.88
N GLY A 212 2.27 5.74 -12.07
CA GLY A 212 3.54 6.24 -11.57
C GLY A 212 3.86 7.61 -12.11
N SER A 213 5.07 8.07 -11.82
CA SER A 213 5.48 9.41 -12.21
C SER A 213 5.46 9.62 -13.73
N ALA A 214 5.07 10.82 -14.15
CA ALA A 214 5.06 11.23 -15.54
C ALA A 214 6.44 11.03 -16.17
N GLY A 215 6.48 10.42 -17.35
CA GLY A 215 7.72 10.13 -18.09
C GLY A 215 8.41 8.80 -17.74
N ASN A 216 8.04 8.15 -16.63
CA ASN A 216 8.63 6.88 -16.21
C ASN A 216 7.79 5.65 -16.54
N ILE A 217 6.48 5.73 -16.29
CA ILE A 217 5.54 4.69 -16.70
C ILE A 217 4.89 5.15 -17.98
N ARG A 218 5.06 4.37 -19.04
CA ARG A 218 4.36 4.59 -20.31
C ARG A 218 2.93 4.11 -20.14
N GLY A 219 2.06 4.99 -19.65
CA GLY A 219 0.63 4.73 -19.50
C GLY A 219 -0.10 4.65 -20.86
N GLY A 220 -1.39 4.32 -20.83
CA GLY A 220 -2.23 4.26 -22.02
C GLY A 220 -1.97 3.06 -22.94
N GLN A 221 -1.33 2.01 -22.43
CA GLN A 221 -1.06 0.78 -23.17
C GLN A 221 -1.29 -0.45 -22.29
N ILE A 222 -1.54 -1.58 -22.94
CA ILE A 222 -1.59 -2.89 -22.31
C ILE A 222 -0.20 -3.51 -22.42
N TYR A 223 0.32 -3.96 -21.29
CA TYR A 223 1.54 -4.77 -21.24
C TYR A 223 1.14 -6.25 -21.18
N GLY A 224 1.91 -7.10 -21.86
CA GLY A 224 1.59 -8.52 -21.98
C GLY A 224 0.50 -8.80 -23.02
N GLU A 225 -0.11 -9.97 -22.94
CA GLU A 225 -1.13 -10.41 -23.89
C GLU A 225 -2.54 -10.15 -23.34
N TRP A 226 -3.38 -9.52 -24.16
CA TRP A 226 -4.81 -9.39 -23.93
C TRP A 226 -5.57 -10.26 -24.92
N PRO A 227 -6.09 -11.43 -24.50
CA PRO A 227 -6.76 -12.36 -25.39
C PRO A 227 -8.19 -11.94 -25.76
N GLY A 228 -8.69 -10.84 -25.17
CA GLY A 228 -10.06 -10.41 -25.33
C GLY A 228 -11.05 -11.21 -24.48
N LEU A 229 -12.34 -10.97 -24.71
CA LEU A 229 -13.45 -11.58 -23.96
C LEU A 229 -14.27 -12.56 -24.83
N GLN A 230 -14.00 -12.62 -26.12
CA GLN A 230 -14.87 -13.25 -27.12
C GLN A 230 -14.95 -14.78 -26.98
N THR A 231 -13.96 -15.41 -26.37
CA THR A 231 -13.85 -16.87 -26.23
C THR A 231 -14.24 -17.38 -24.86
N LEU A 232 -14.62 -16.49 -23.92
CA LEU A 232 -14.97 -16.87 -22.56
C LEU A 232 -16.42 -17.36 -22.48
N GLY A 233 -16.62 -18.53 -21.88
CA GLY A 233 -17.94 -19.07 -21.54
C GLY A 233 -18.53 -18.46 -20.27
N PHE A 234 -19.74 -18.93 -19.92
CA PHE A 234 -20.55 -18.38 -18.83
C PHE A 234 -19.81 -18.31 -17.47
N ASN A 235 -19.01 -19.33 -17.14
CA ASN A 235 -18.29 -19.42 -15.87
C ASN A 235 -16.77 -19.22 -16.02
N ASP A 236 -16.31 -18.75 -17.17
CA ASP A 236 -14.88 -18.61 -17.42
C ASP A 236 -14.38 -17.28 -16.84
N GLY A 237 -13.32 -17.38 -16.04
CA GLY A 237 -12.46 -16.25 -15.72
C GLY A 237 -11.51 -15.95 -16.87
N LEU A 238 -10.92 -14.75 -16.88
CA LEU A 238 -9.86 -14.43 -17.82
C LEU A 238 -8.69 -15.43 -17.70
N PRO A 239 -8.09 -15.89 -18.81
CA PRO A 239 -6.89 -16.69 -18.74
C PRO A 239 -5.72 -15.85 -18.21
N ILE A 240 -4.86 -16.48 -17.42
CA ILE A 240 -3.65 -15.86 -16.91
C ILE A 240 -2.60 -15.87 -18.01
N THR A 241 -2.32 -14.72 -18.60
CA THR A 241 -1.28 -14.56 -19.64
C THR A 241 0.06 -14.10 -19.07
N THR A 242 0.04 -13.48 -17.88
CA THR A 242 1.21 -12.89 -17.25
C THR A 242 1.21 -13.20 -15.75
N ASP A 243 2.32 -13.75 -15.27
CA ASP A 243 2.58 -13.89 -13.84
C ASP A 243 2.86 -12.51 -13.23
N TYR A 244 2.05 -12.08 -12.24
CA TYR A 244 2.19 -10.78 -11.59
C TYR A 244 3.60 -10.55 -10.99
N ARG A 245 4.29 -11.62 -10.58
CA ARG A 245 5.65 -11.55 -10.04
C ARG A 245 6.64 -11.04 -11.08
N ARG A 246 6.40 -11.28 -12.37
CA ARG A 246 7.22 -10.70 -13.46
C ARG A 246 7.06 -9.20 -13.55
N VAL A 247 5.85 -8.67 -13.36
CA VAL A 247 5.60 -7.23 -13.32
C VAL A 247 6.31 -6.57 -12.15
N LEU A 248 6.24 -7.19 -10.96
CA LEU A 248 6.96 -6.71 -9.79
C LEU A 248 8.48 -6.80 -9.98
N ALA A 249 8.99 -7.90 -10.57
CA ALA A 249 10.41 -8.08 -10.87
C ALA A 249 10.95 -7.03 -11.85
N ASP A 250 10.19 -6.68 -12.88
CA ASP A 250 10.51 -5.58 -13.81
C ASP A 250 10.71 -4.27 -13.07
N ILE A 251 9.74 -3.91 -12.22
CA ILE A 251 9.77 -2.66 -11.46
C ILE A 251 10.96 -2.67 -10.49
N LEU A 252 11.19 -3.76 -9.77
CA LEU A 252 12.32 -3.88 -8.85
C LEU A 252 13.67 -3.77 -9.59
N THR A 253 13.78 -4.39 -10.76
CA THR A 253 14.98 -4.30 -11.59
C THR A 253 15.19 -2.87 -12.08
N ALA A 254 14.16 -2.26 -12.67
CA ALA A 254 14.23 -0.94 -13.29
C ALA A 254 14.35 0.21 -12.28
N ARG A 255 13.74 0.09 -11.10
CA ARG A 255 13.61 1.18 -10.12
C ARG A 255 14.52 1.04 -8.91
N MET A 256 14.89 -0.19 -8.56
CA MET A 256 15.72 -0.48 -7.38
C MET A 256 17.06 -1.11 -7.74
N GLY A 257 17.34 -1.35 -9.04
CA GLY A 257 18.62 -1.91 -9.50
C GLY A 257 18.85 -3.35 -9.05
N ILE A 258 17.78 -4.08 -8.72
CA ILE A 258 17.87 -5.46 -8.23
C ILE A 258 18.12 -6.38 -9.43
N GLY A 259 19.25 -7.08 -9.41
CA GLY A 259 19.63 -7.99 -10.49
C GLY A 259 18.77 -9.27 -10.52
N ALA A 260 18.64 -9.84 -11.72
CA ALA A 260 17.92 -11.11 -11.92
C ALA A 260 18.35 -12.25 -10.97
N PRO A 261 19.64 -12.41 -10.58
CA PRO A 261 20.02 -13.40 -9.58
C PRO A 261 19.28 -13.21 -8.25
N GLN A 262 19.26 -11.98 -7.71
CA GLN A 262 18.55 -11.67 -6.45
C GLN A 262 17.04 -11.84 -6.58
N ILE A 263 16.46 -11.47 -7.73
CA ILE A 263 15.06 -11.75 -8.02
C ILE A 263 14.78 -13.25 -7.90
N ASN A 264 15.58 -14.10 -8.56
CA ASN A 264 15.33 -15.53 -8.64
C ASN A 264 15.71 -16.33 -7.39
N THR A 265 16.60 -15.82 -6.54
CA THR A 265 17.05 -16.57 -5.36
C THR A 265 16.44 -16.08 -4.05
N ALA A 266 16.08 -14.79 -3.96
CA ALA A 266 15.67 -14.18 -2.69
C ALA A 266 14.26 -13.60 -2.71
N ILE A 267 13.83 -12.97 -3.81
CA ILE A 267 12.57 -12.21 -3.84
C ILE A 267 11.43 -13.07 -4.39
N PHE A 268 11.63 -13.68 -5.56
CA PHE A 268 10.69 -14.60 -6.20
C PHE A 268 11.37 -15.91 -6.59
N PRO A 269 11.68 -16.79 -5.60
CA PRO A 269 12.20 -18.11 -5.86
C PRO A 269 11.33 -18.90 -6.87
N GLY A 270 11.98 -19.49 -7.88
CA GLY A 270 11.30 -20.28 -8.91
C GLY A 270 10.66 -19.49 -10.06
N LEU A 271 10.75 -18.15 -10.07
CA LEU A 271 10.20 -17.33 -11.15
C LEU A 271 10.95 -17.52 -12.49
N ASN A 272 12.23 -17.87 -12.44
CA ASN A 272 13.14 -17.95 -13.60
C ASN A 272 13.11 -16.66 -14.45
N TYR A 273 13.17 -15.51 -13.77
CA TYR A 273 13.19 -14.19 -14.39
C TYR A 273 14.48 -13.98 -15.17
N THR A 274 14.36 -13.85 -16.49
CA THR A 274 15.44 -13.54 -17.43
C THR A 274 15.33 -12.13 -18.02
N GLY A 275 14.35 -11.34 -17.54
CA GLY A 275 13.87 -10.10 -18.13
C GLY A 275 12.35 -10.17 -18.32
N GLY A 276 11.64 -9.04 -18.22
CA GLY A 276 10.19 -9.00 -18.39
C GLY A 276 9.70 -8.01 -19.43
N LEU A 277 8.55 -7.42 -19.16
CA LEU A 277 7.72 -6.61 -20.07
C LEU A 277 8.27 -5.18 -20.28
N GLY A 278 9.38 -4.82 -19.62
CA GLY A 278 9.99 -3.49 -19.72
C GLY A 278 9.26 -2.42 -18.92
N ILE A 279 8.51 -2.80 -17.89
CA ILE A 279 7.76 -1.88 -17.03
C ILE A 279 8.73 -1.13 -16.10
N GLY A 280 8.57 0.18 -15.97
CA GLY A 280 9.37 1.01 -15.04
C GLY A 280 10.67 1.60 -15.59
N VAL A 281 11.06 1.24 -16.81
CA VAL A 281 12.25 1.81 -17.48
C VAL A 281 11.98 3.27 -17.85
N ALA A 282 12.75 4.18 -17.25
CA ALA A 282 12.69 5.62 -17.55
C ALA A 282 13.13 5.91 -19.00
N ARG A 283 12.62 7.01 -19.57
CA ARG A 283 13.16 7.60 -20.80
C ARG A 283 14.33 8.51 -20.50
#